data_AF-A0A956Q514-F1
#
_entry.id   AF-A0A956Q514-F1
#
_cell.length_a   1.000
_cell.length_b   1.000
_cell.length_c   1.000
_cell.angle_alpha   90.00
_cell.angle_beta   90.00
_cell.angle_gamma   90.00
#
_symmetry.space_group_name_H-M   'P 1'
#
loop_
_entity.id
_entity.type
_entity.pdbx_description
1 polymer ?
#
loop_
_entity_poly.entity_id
_entity_poly.type
_entity_poly.pdbx_seq_one_letter_code
_entity_poly.pdbx_strand_id
1 'polypeptide(L)'
;VLRLKENRLIMEKTAFGPPNKNQLVLTGAVNNLFRPLEATVELAAKTTPKLDLAIIDDYLDIPAFDGMKGALTSDITLNASLDQTTVTGSLELDHMASAGMNLLELTGKVLFDGTQGRVDLNQFRIPGVQLSATGQLPQLGLLPVPISQVKATSDQFIVPLLTMWLDNVVNKQFMQGLFNQFFPTYNQQLPLPAEIESGTVAVKELIIDNLIVTNFTSNLRMYANAFIELEDFAGESAGGKVTGNYAIHPQQNNFMTAHLVIDDMKANAVMSTLLNVTNELFGDLRGTIDFTTQGTSHDELMNHVNGYAELHIAEGRLPSVNNVRKLLVTANTIAGGLANFNLNSLFNFVDPLNSDYTAEIGGIFKIADGLIHTNDVTINGDDLDLFARGNTRLVDGYADLTLNGKLNRDVEGTFGQLGKLSIGRVLGVVPGARKLISIIPGIGYVPGFGGPKLKGGVAFEMDVKGPVDKPTSLQNFRWAR
;
A
#
# COMPACT_ATOMS: atom_id res chain seq x y z
N VAL A 1 -5.68 -52.00 -7.46
CA VAL A 1 -5.06 -52.98 -8.38
C VAL A 1 -5.31 -52.53 -9.81
N LEU A 2 -4.30 -52.48 -10.68
CA LEU A 2 -4.49 -52.17 -12.10
C LEU A 2 -4.62 -53.48 -12.90
N ARG A 3 -5.65 -53.61 -13.74
CA ARG A 3 -5.86 -54.77 -14.61
C ARG A 3 -6.15 -54.32 -16.04
N LEU A 4 -5.48 -54.96 -17.00
CA LEU A 4 -5.77 -54.78 -18.42
C LEU A 4 -6.76 -55.86 -18.87
N LYS A 5 -7.92 -55.47 -19.40
CA LYS A 5 -8.92 -56.39 -19.94
C LYS A 5 -9.58 -55.77 -21.16
N GLU A 6 -9.63 -56.49 -22.28
CA GLU A 6 -10.43 -56.12 -23.48
C GLU A 6 -10.23 -54.66 -23.94
N ASN A 7 -8.97 -54.21 -24.11
CA ASN A 7 -8.62 -52.82 -24.48
C ASN A 7 -8.99 -51.74 -23.45
N ARG A 8 -9.19 -52.14 -22.19
CA ARG A 8 -9.46 -51.26 -21.04
C ARG A 8 -8.41 -51.47 -19.96
N LEU A 9 -7.89 -50.38 -19.40
CA LEU A 9 -7.07 -50.41 -18.18
C LEU A 9 -7.95 -50.00 -17.02
N ILE A 10 -8.19 -50.93 -16.10
CA ILE A 10 -9.12 -50.76 -14.98
C ILE A 10 -8.32 -50.63 -13.69
N MET A 11 -8.57 -49.56 -12.94
CA MET A 11 -8.16 -49.42 -11.54
C MET A 11 -9.26 -49.98 -10.64
N GLU A 12 -9.07 -51.22 -10.20
CA GLU A 12 -9.89 -51.84 -9.17
C GLU A 12 -9.50 -51.26 -7.80
N LYS A 13 -10.43 -50.49 -7.22
CA LYS A 13 -10.48 -49.99 -5.83
C LYS A 13 -9.11 -49.87 -5.13
N THR A 14 -8.59 -48.64 -5.06
CA THR A 14 -7.53 -48.29 -4.11
C THR A 14 -8.17 -47.70 -2.87
N ALA A 15 -7.93 -48.29 -1.69
CA ALA A 15 -8.51 -47.83 -0.44
C ALA A 15 -7.44 -47.13 0.43
N PHE A 16 -7.78 -45.98 0.98
CA PHE A 16 -6.96 -45.23 1.93
C PHE A 16 -7.59 -45.22 3.33
N GLY A 17 -6.75 -45.38 4.36
CA GLY A 17 -7.15 -45.42 5.77
C GLY A 17 -6.93 -46.77 6.46
N PRO A 18 -7.23 -46.86 7.77
CA PRO A 18 -6.93 -48.06 8.55
C PRO A 18 -7.60 -49.30 7.93
N PRO A 19 -6.97 -50.49 8.01
CA PRO A 19 -7.35 -51.69 7.25
C PRO A 19 -8.82 -52.10 7.37
N ASN A 20 -9.51 -51.63 8.41
CA ASN A 20 -10.88 -51.98 8.75
C ASN A 20 -11.92 -50.89 8.42
N LYS A 21 -11.53 -49.72 7.86
CA LYS A 21 -12.46 -48.61 7.60
C LYS A 21 -12.47 -48.06 6.17
N ASN A 22 -11.45 -48.31 5.32
CA ASN A 22 -11.41 -47.92 3.90
C ASN A 22 -12.12 -46.58 3.61
N GLN A 23 -11.58 -45.49 4.17
CA GLN A 23 -12.27 -44.21 4.27
C GLN A 23 -12.30 -43.43 2.95
N LEU A 24 -11.38 -43.70 2.03
CA LEU A 24 -11.38 -43.19 0.66
C LEU A 24 -11.26 -44.37 -0.31
N VAL A 25 -12.08 -44.37 -1.36
CA VAL A 25 -12.11 -45.36 -2.43
C VAL A 25 -11.89 -44.66 -3.76
N LEU A 26 -10.83 -45.03 -4.46
CA LEU A 26 -10.54 -44.58 -5.81
C LEU A 26 -10.78 -45.72 -6.79
N THR A 27 -11.56 -45.46 -7.84
CA THR A 27 -11.79 -46.39 -8.95
C THR A 27 -11.60 -45.67 -10.27
N GLY A 28 -11.30 -46.41 -11.33
CA GLY A 28 -11.22 -45.80 -12.64
C GLY A 28 -11.06 -46.79 -13.77
N ALA A 29 -11.27 -46.29 -14.99
CA ALA A 29 -11.06 -47.04 -16.21
C ALA A 29 -10.56 -46.09 -17.31
N VAL A 30 -9.54 -46.51 -18.03
CA VAL A 30 -9.22 -45.95 -19.35
C VAL A 30 -9.75 -46.93 -20.39
N ASN A 31 -10.66 -46.47 -21.23
CA ASN A 31 -11.25 -47.27 -22.30
C ASN A 31 -10.57 -46.91 -23.63
N ASN A 32 -10.56 -47.87 -24.56
CA ASN A 32 -10.02 -47.69 -25.90
C ASN A 32 -8.53 -47.27 -25.94
N LEU A 33 -7.69 -47.84 -25.06
CA LEU A 33 -6.26 -47.46 -24.94
C LEU A 33 -5.51 -47.43 -26.27
N PHE A 34 -5.79 -48.40 -27.15
CA PHE A 34 -5.11 -48.51 -28.44
C PHE A 34 -5.78 -47.72 -29.57
N ARG A 35 -6.81 -46.91 -29.27
CA ARG A 35 -7.48 -46.01 -30.21
C ARG A 35 -7.53 -44.61 -29.59
N PRO A 36 -6.43 -43.83 -29.71
CA PRO A 36 -6.30 -42.55 -29.01
C PRO A 36 -7.46 -41.59 -29.27
N LEU A 37 -7.98 -41.57 -30.51
CA LEU A 37 -9.10 -40.72 -30.92
C LEU A 37 -10.46 -41.11 -30.28
N GLU A 38 -10.56 -42.32 -29.74
CA GLU A 38 -11.77 -42.86 -29.10
C GLU A 38 -11.55 -43.10 -27.59
N ALA A 39 -10.39 -42.70 -27.06
CA ALA A 39 -10.00 -42.96 -25.69
C ALA A 39 -10.88 -42.16 -24.72
N THR A 40 -11.41 -42.84 -23.70
CA THR A 40 -12.14 -42.19 -22.62
C THR A 40 -11.54 -42.58 -21.27
N VAL A 41 -11.57 -41.66 -20.33
CA VAL A 41 -11.08 -41.83 -18.97
C VAL A 41 -12.24 -41.59 -18.02
N GLU A 42 -12.50 -42.58 -17.17
CA GLU A 42 -13.44 -42.50 -16.08
C GLU A 42 -12.66 -42.65 -14.76
N LEU A 43 -12.81 -41.70 -13.85
CA LEU A 43 -12.21 -41.75 -12.52
C LEU A 43 -13.30 -41.41 -11.50
N ALA A 44 -13.37 -42.17 -10.41
CA ALA A 44 -14.26 -41.85 -9.30
C ALA A 44 -13.53 -41.91 -7.97
N ALA A 45 -13.83 -40.94 -7.10
CA ALA A 45 -13.31 -40.82 -5.75
C ALA A 45 -14.47 -40.70 -4.76
N LYS A 46 -14.58 -41.66 -3.83
CA LYS A 46 -15.68 -41.73 -2.88
C LYS A 46 -15.21 -41.99 -1.46
N THR A 47 -15.73 -41.25 -0.48
CA THR A 47 -15.43 -41.46 0.95
C THR A 47 -16.46 -42.37 1.64
N THR A 48 -16.05 -43.05 2.72
CA THR A 48 -16.93 -43.96 3.49
C THR A 48 -16.90 -43.69 4.99
N PRO A 49 -17.86 -42.92 5.57
CA PRO A 49 -18.63 -41.83 4.94
C PRO A 49 -17.78 -40.56 4.77
N LYS A 50 -16.76 -40.36 5.62
CA LYS A 50 -15.81 -39.26 5.59
C LYS A 50 -14.39 -39.78 5.81
N LEU A 51 -13.42 -39.15 5.15
CA LEU A 51 -12.00 -39.33 5.40
C LEU A 51 -11.60 -38.44 6.57
N ASP A 52 -11.14 -39.05 7.66
CA ASP A 52 -10.51 -38.31 8.75
C ASP A 52 -9.13 -37.84 8.26
N LEU A 53 -8.82 -36.56 8.40
CA LEU A 53 -7.54 -36.05 7.90
C LEU A 53 -6.40 -36.25 8.90
N ALA A 54 -6.71 -36.57 10.16
CA ALA A 54 -5.70 -36.87 11.17
C ALA A 54 -4.91 -38.16 10.87
N ILE A 55 -5.44 -39.02 10.00
CA ILE A 55 -4.70 -40.21 9.56
C ILE A 55 -3.72 -39.90 8.42
N ILE A 56 -3.74 -38.72 7.80
CA ILE A 56 -2.87 -38.41 6.66
C ILE A 56 -1.39 -38.51 7.05
N ASP A 57 -1.02 -38.01 8.23
CA ASP A 57 0.36 -38.03 8.74
C ASP A 57 0.92 -39.47 8.83
N ASP A 58 0.06 -40.48 9.06
CA ASP A 58 0.47 -41.89 9.11
C ASP A 58 0.84 -42.46 7.73
N TYR A 59 0.42 -41.81 6.64
CA TYR A 59 0.57 -42.30 5.26
C TYR A 59 1.39 -41.37 4.35
N LEU A 60 1.47 -40.08 4.67
CA LEU A 60 2.17 -39.06 3.89
C LEU A 60 3.09 -38.24 4.81
N ASP A 61 4.39 -38.51 4.72
CA ASP A 61 5.44 -37.71 5.38
C ASP A 61 5.74 -36.47 4.53
N ILE A 62 4.83 -35.50 4.57
CA ILE A 62 4.88 -34.27 3.78
C ILE A 62 4.68 -33.08 4.73
N PRO A 63 5.70 -32.20 4.92
CA PRO A 63 5.66 -31.14 5.93
C PRO A 63 4.45 -30.19 5.85
N ALA A 64 3.90 -29.94 4.66
CA ALA A 64 2.70 -29.10 4.51
C ALA A 64 1.44 -29.75 5.10
N PHE A 65 1.41 -31.07 5.22
CA PHE A 65 0.30 -31.82 5.80
C PHE A 65 0.52 -32.17 7.28
N ASP A 66 1.62 -31.72 7.89
CA ASP A 66 1.87 -31.99 9.30
C ASP A 66 0.73 -31.49 10.21
N GLY A 67 0.23 -32.39 11.06
CA GLY A 67 -0.80 -32.09 12.04
C GLY A 67 -2.16 -31.79 11.41
N MET A 68 -2.44 -32.37 10.23
CA MET A 68 -3.72 -32.21 9.56
C MET A 68 -4.88 -32.71 10.43
N LYS A 69 -5.98 -31.95 10.43
CA LYS A 69 -7.21 -32.24 11.18
C LYS A 69 -8.42 -31.93 10.33
N GLY A 70 -9.58 -32.39 10.81
CA GLY A 70 -10.87 -32.21 10.14
C GLY A 70 -11.26 -33.43 9.33
N ALA A 71 -12.23 -33.26 8.44
CA ALA A 71 -12.70 -34.34 7.59
C ALA A 71 -12.91 -33.88 6.15
N LEU A 72 -12.78 -34.84 5.24
CA LEU A 72 -13.09 -34.70 3.83
C LEU A 72 -14.22 -35.66 3.47
N THR A 73 -15.25 -35.16 2.78
CA THR A 73 -16.26 -35.99 2.14
C THR A 73 -16.17 -35.80 0.63
N SER A 74 -16.13 -36.89 -0.12
CA SER A 74 -16.06 -36.86 -1.59
C SER A 74 -16.98 -37.89 -2.18
N ASP A 75 -17.69 -37.51 -3.24
CA ASP A 75 -18.39 -38.40 -4.15
C ASP A 75 -18.27 -37.76 -5.53
N ILE A 76 -17.12 -37.91 -6.17
CA ILE A 76 -16.78 -37.26 -7.44
C ILE A 76 -16.60 -38.33 -8.51
N THR A 77 -17.18 -38.10 -9.68
CA THR A 77 -16.91 -38.86 -10.90
C THR A 77 -16.45 -37.90 -12.00
N LEU A 78 -15.27 -38.16 -12.56
CA LEU A 78 -14.71 -37.48 -13.71
C LEU A 78 -14.81 -38.39 -14.93
N ASN A 79 -15.37 -37.87 -16.02
CA ASN A 79 -15.39 -38.50 -17.32
C ASN A 79 -14.74 -37.57 -18.33
N ALA A 80 -13.64 -38.01 -18.94
CA ALA A 80 -12.91 -37.25 -19.94
C ALA A 80 -12.80 -38.03 -21.25
N SER A 81 -12.82 -37.29 -22.34
CA SER A 81 -12.56 -37.72 -23.72
C SER A 81 -11.71 -36.64 -24.39
N LEU A 82 -11.33 -36.84 -25.66
CA LEU A 82 -10.60 -35.81 -26.41
C LEU A 82 -11.35 -34.48 -26.53
N ASP A 83 -12.67 -34.53 -26.67
CA ASP A 83 -13.47 -33.35 -26.99
C ASP A 83 -14.21 -32.76 -25.77
N GLN A 84 -14.31 -33.53 -24.68
CA GLN A 84 -15.13 -33.15 -23.54
C GLN A 84 -14.62 -33.75 -22.24
N THR A 85 -14.59 -32.92 -21.20
CA THR A 85 -14.40 -33.31 -19.80
C THR A 85 -15.63 -32.91 -19.00
N THR A 86 -16.16 -33.86 -18.24
CA THR A 86 -17.27 -33.66 -17.30
C THR A 86 -16.88 -34.17 -15.93
N VAL A 87 -17.36 -33.48 -14.90
CA VAL A 87 -17.20 -33.84 -13.50
C VAL A 87 -18.57 -33.75 -12.85
N THR A 88 -18.97 -34.77 -12.11
CA THR A 88 -20.24 -34.80 -11.39
C THR A 88 -20.01 -35.16 -9.93
N GLY A 89 -20.83 -34.59 -9.05
CA GLY A 89 -20.87 -34.94 -7.64
C GLY A 89 -20.35 -33.81 -6.74
N SER A 90 -19.70 -34.14 -5.63
CA SER A 90 -19.31 -33.10 -4.65
C SER A 90 -18.05 -33.41 -3.86
N LEU A 91 -17.33 -32.35 -3.50
CA LEU A 91 -16.26 -32.32 -2.51
C LEU A 91 -16.71 -31.47 -1.32
N GLU A 92 -16.55 -31.94 -0.10
CA GLU A 92 -16.87 -31.17 1.11
C GLU A 92 -15.72 -31.27 2.11
N LEU A 93 -15.29 -30.10 2.58
CA LEU A 93 -14.22 -29.88 3.54
C LEU A 93 -14.88 -29.46 4.87
N ASP A 94 -14.59 -30.19 5.94
CA ASP A 94 -15.22 -30.01 7.25
C ASP A 94 -14.14 -29.71 8.30
N HIS A 95 -14.05 -28.44 8.71
CA HIS A 95 -13.11 -27.92 9.72
C HIS A 95 -11.66 -28.39 9.49
N MET A 96 -11.18 -28.30 8.26
CA MET A 96 -9.81 -28.67 7.94
C MET A 96 -8.82 -27.70 8.58
N ALA A 97 -7.77 -28.22 9.18
CA ALA A 97 -6.68 -27.41 9.74
C ALA A 97 -5.35 -28.12 9.51
N SER A 98 -4.26 -27.35 9.41
CA SER A 98 -2.90 -27.87 9.23
C SER A 98 -1.92 -27.03 10.03
N ALA A 99 -1.12 -27.68 10.88
CA ALA A 99 -0.01 -26.99 11.54
C ALA A 99 1.10 -26.66 10.54
N GLY A 100 1.37 -27.59 9.60
CA GLY A 100 2.31 -27.42 8.50
C GLY A 100 2.04 -26.15 7.71
N MET A 101 0.84 -26.02 7.14
CA MET A 101 0.42 -24.85 6.34
C MET A 101 -0.02 -23.64 7.17
N ASN A 102 0.04 -23.71 8.51
CA ASN A 102 -0.54 -22.70 9.39
C ASN A 102 -2.00 -22.35 8.99
N LEU A 103 -2.75 -23.38 8.57
CA LEU A 103 -4.15 -23.28 8.19
C LEU A 103 -4.97 -23.48 9.46
N LEU A 104 -5.65 -22.43 9.91
CA LEU A 104 -6.40 -22.44 11.16
C LEU A 104 -7.74 -23.15 10.97
N GLU A 105 -8.42 -22.88 9.84
CA GLU A 105 -9.67 -23.55 9.49
C GLU A 105 -10.00 -23.39 8.01
N LEU A 106 -10.50 -24.46 7.40
CA LEU A 106 -11.06 -24.48 6.05
C LEU A 106 -12.31 -25.36 6.04
N THR A 107 -13.44 -24.73 5.78
CA THR A 107 -14.75 -25.38 5.67
C THR A 107 -15.43 -24.90 4.40
N GLY A 108 -15.85 -25.82 3.55
CA GLY A 108 -16.45 -25.46 2.27
C GLY A 108 -16.88 -26.66 1.45
N LYS A 109 -17.51 -26.38 0.32
CA LYS A 109 -18.07 -27.38 -0.58
C LYS A 109 -17.84 -26.97 -2.03
N VAL A 110 -17.54 -27.94 -2.86
CA VAL A 110 -17.56 -27.80 -4.31
C VAL A 110 -18.57 -28.78 -4.87
N LEU A 111 -19.49 -28.27 -5.68
CA LEU A 111 -20.49 -29.04 -6.40
C LEU A 111 -20.09 -29.07 -7.88
N PHE A 112 -20.15 -30.24 -8.49
CA PHE A 112 -19.86 -30.44 -9.90
C PHE A 112 -21.09 -31.02 -10.60
N ASP A 113 -21.46 -30.43 -11.74
CA ASP A 113 -22.58 -30.86 -12.57
C ASP A 113 -22.19 -30.79 -14.05
N GLY A 114 -21.68 -31.91 -14.56
CA GLY A 114 -21.25 -32.03 -15.94
C GLY A 114 -20.04 -31.14 -16.24
N THR A 115 -20.19 -30.14 -17.10
CA THR A 115 -19.11 -29.21 -17.43
C THR A 115 -19.03 -28.03 -16.47
N GLN A 116 -19.99 -27.89 -15.56
CA GLN A 116 -20.13 -26.73 -14.67
C GLN A 116 -19.91 -27.13 -13.21
N GLY A 117 -19.73 -26.13 -12.36
CA GLY A 117 -19.67 -26.32 -10.92
C GLY A 117 -19.92 -25.06 -10.12
N ARG A 118 -19.95 -25.23 -8.80
CA ARG A 118 -20.09 -24.14 -7.83
C ARG A 118 -19.14 -24.39 -6.66
N VAL A 119 -18.48 -23.34 -6.21
CA VAL A 119 -17.65 -23.33 -5.01
C VAL A 119 -18.37 -22.52 -3.94
N ASP A 120 -18.52 -23.09 -2.75
CA ASP A 120 -19.01 -22.44 -1.54
C ASP A 120 -17.98 -22.63 -0.42
N LEU A 121 -17.15 -21.63 -0.23
CA LEU A 121 -16.16 -21.57 0.84
C LEU A 121 -16.79 -20.86 2.05
N ASN A 122 -17.35 -21.63 2.98
CA ASN A 122 -17.99 -21.08 4.17
C ASN A 122 -16.98 -20.37 5.07
N GLN A 123 -15.78 -20.93 5.19
CA GLN A 123 -14.72 -20.35 5.98
C GLN A 123 -13.34 -20.77 5.48
N PHE A 124 -12.43 -19.81 5.35
CA PHE A 124 -11.01 -20.01 5.23
C PHE A 124 -10.32 -19.05 6.19
N ARG A 125 -9.48 -19.61 7.06
CA ARG A 125 -8.83 -18.89 8.15
C ARG A 125 -7.35 -19.24 8.20
N ILE A 126 -6.53 -18.22 8.04
CA ILE A 126 -5.08 -18.23 8.23
C ILE A 126 -4.72 -17.04 9.14
N PRO A 127 -3.49 -16.91 9.66
CA PRO A 127 -3.11 -15.75 10.44
C PRO A 127 -3.42 -14.44 9.71
N GLY A 128 -4.23 -13.58 10.34
CA GLY A 128 -4.59 -12.27 9.80
C GLY A 128 -5.62 -12.25 8.68
N VAL A 129 -6.14 -13.40 8.24
CA VAL A 129 -7.19 -13.45 7.21
C VAL A 129 -8.26 -14.45 7.60
N GLN A 130 -9.51 -13.97 7.66
CA GLN A 130 -10.69 -14.81 7.77
C GLN A 130 -11.65 -14.45 6.65
N LEU A 131 -11.86 -15.36 5.70
CA LEU A 131 -12.70 -15.11 4.54
C LEU A 131 -13.76 -16.20 4.36
N SER A 132 -14.87 -15.82 3.74
CA SER A 132 -15.82 -16.71 3.11
C SER A 132 -15.95 -16.30 1.65
N ALA A 133 -16.21 -17.26 0.76
CA ALA A 133 -16.37 -16.98 -0.66
C ALA A 133 -17.40 -17.90 -1.32
N THR A 134 -18.03 -17.42 -2.37
CA THR A 134 -18.80 -18.26 -3.30
C THR A 134 -18.36 -17.96 -4.72
N GLY A 135 -18.53 -18.88 -5.66
CA GLY A 135 -18.19 -18.68 -7.07
C GLY A 135 -18.77 -19.76 -7.97
N GLN A 136 -18.90 -19.46 -9.25
CA GLN A 136 -19.35 -20.37 -10.29
C GLN A 136 -18.18 -20.81 -11.16
N LEU A 137 -18.17 -22.09 -11.53
CA LEU A 137 -17.22 -22.68 -12.47
C LEU A 137 -17.99 -22.93 -13.77
N PRO A 138 -18.09 -21.97 -14.70
CA PRO A 138 -18.91 -22.11 -15.90
C PRO A 138 -18.38 -23.18 -16.86
N GLN A 139 -17.09 -23.53 -16.78
CA GLN A 139 -16.49 -24.57 -17.62
C GLN A 139 -15.25 -25.22 -16.99
N LEU A 140 -15.36 -26.50 -16.59
CA LEU A 140 -14.27 -27.27 -15.94
C LEU A 140 -13.24 -27.86 -16.92
N GLY A 141 -13.57 -27.91 -18.22
CA GLY A 141 -12.70 -28.47 -19.27
C GLY A 141 -11.76 -27.47 -19.94
N LEU A 142 -11.82 -26.19 -19.55
CA LEU A 142 -10.94 -25.14 -20.03
C LEU A 142 -9.79 -24.95 -19.03
N LEU A 143 -8.56 -24.78 -19.52
CA LEU A 143 -7.41 -24.34 -18.71
C LEU A 143 -6.93 -22.99 -19.24
N PRO A 144 -6.80 -21.95 -18.39
CA PRO A 144 -7.16 -21.90 -16.97
C PRO A 144 -8.66 -22.13 -16.73
N VAL A 145 -9.04 -22.69 -15.57
CA VAL A 145 -10.45 -22.85 -15.21
C VAL A 145 -11.03 -21.48 -14.85
N PRO A 146 -12.04 -20.97 -15.58
CA PRO A 146 -12.68 -19.71 -15.23
C PRO A 146 -13.51 -19.86 -13.97
N ILE A 147 -13.41 -18.88 -13.08
CA ILE A 147 -14.27 -18.71 -11.92
C ILE A 147 -14.99 -17.38 -12.06
N SER A 148 -16.32 -17.40 -12.09
CA SER A 148 -17.15 -16.22 -12.29
C SER A 148 -18.09 -15.98 -11.11
N GLN A 149 -18.63 -14.75 -11.03
CA GLN A 149 -19.55 -14.33 -9.97
C GLN A 149 -19.01 -14.57 -8.56
N VAL A 150 -17.70 -14.41 -8.37
CA VAL A 150 -17.06 -14.59 -7.08
C VAL A 150 -17.60 -13.56 -6.09
N LYS A 151 -18.02 -13.99 -4.92
CA LYS A 151 -18.36 -13.07 -3.81
C LYS A 151 -17.56 -13.48 -2.60
N ALA A 152 -16.56 -12.68 -2.26
CA ALA A 152 -15.71 -12.90 -1.10
C ALA A 152 -16.01 -11.87 -0.01
N THR A 153 -16.15 -12.33 1.24
CA THR A 153 -16.34 -11.46 2.40
C THR A 153 -15.35 -11.79 3.50
N SER A 154 -14.90 -10.78 4.24
CA SER A 154 -13.96 -10.94 5.33
C SER A 154 -14.25 -9.97 6.47
N ASP A 155 -14.15 -10.43 7.71
CA ASP A 155 -14.21 -9.55 8.87
C ASP A 155 -12.90 -8.76 9.04
N GLN A 156 -11.77 -9.41 8.81
CA GLN A 156 -10.46 -8.80 8.95
C GLN A 156 -9.48 -9.38 7.92
N PHE A 157 -8.71 -8.49 7.31
CA PHE A 157 -7.67 -8.82 6.33
C PHE A 157 -6.39 -8.02 6.64
N ILE A 158 -5.35 -8.69 7.10
CA ILE A 158 -4.08 -8.08 7.52
C ILE A 158 -2.99 -8.41 6.51
N VAL A 159 -2.65 -7.46 5.64
CA VAL A 159 -1.72 -7.65 4.52
C VAL A 159 -0.32 -8.10 4.97
N PRO A 160 0.29 -7.54 6.03
CA PRO A 160 1.58 -8.02 6.51
C PRO A 160 1.58 -9.49 6.92
N LEU A 161 0.53 -9.95 7.61
CA LEU A 161 0.42 -11.35 8.06
C LEU A 161 0.15 -12.30 6.88
N LEU A 162 -0.65 -11.87 5.91
CA LEU A 162 -0.84 -12.62 4.66
C LEU A 162 0.49 -12.78 3.92
N THR A 163 1.26 -11.71 3.77
CA THR A 163 2.56 -11.74 3.07
C THR A 163 3.53 -12.71 3.76
N MET A 164 3.62 -12.63 5.10
CA MET A 164 4.41 -13.58 5.89
C MET A 164 3.93 -15.03 5.73
N TRP A 165 2.61 -15.25 5.65
CA TRP A 165 2.05 -16.57 5.45
C TRP A 165 2.38 -17.10 4.04
N LEU A 166 2.19 -16.29 2.99
CA LEU A 166 2.52 -16.65 1.61
C LEU A 166 4.01 -17.03 1.48
N ASP A 167 4.91 -16.26 2.07
CA ASP A 167 6.34 -16.54 1.99
C ASP A 167 6.73 -17.82 2.74
N ASN A 168 6.19 -18.04 3.93
CA ASN A 168 6.58 -19.19 4.74
C ASN A 168 5.89 -20.48 4.29
N VAL A 169 4.65 -20.41 3.84
CA VAL A 169 3.85 -21.58 3.49
C VAL A 169 3.89 -21.84 2.00
N VAL A 170 3.44 -20.88 1.18
CA VAL A 170 3.37 -21.09 -0.27
C VAL A 170 4.77 -21.17 -0.87
N ASN A 171 5.64 -20.20 -0.60
CA ASN A 171 6.96 -20.19 -1.23
C ASN A 171 7.90 -21.25 -0.64
N LYS A 172 8.08 -21.31 0.68
CA LYS A 172 9.07 -22.23 1.28
C LYS A 172 8.57 -23.67 1.41
N GLN A 173 7.41 -23.91 2.01
CA GLN A 173 6.95 -25.28 2.27
C GLN A 173 6.37 -25.93 1.01
N PHE A 174 5.49 -25.22 0.29
CA PHE A 174 4.81 -25.77 -0.87
C PHE A 174 5.68 -25.73 -2.12
N MET A 175 6.11 -24.55 -2.60
CA MET A 175 6.86 -24.43 -3.85
C MET A 175 8.27 -25.01 -3.74
N GLN A 176 9.06 -24.58 -2.74
CA GLN A 176 10.45 -25.04 -2.60
C GLN A 176 10.57 -26.47 -2.06
N GLY A 177 9.66 -26.89 -1.19
CA GLY A 177 9.65 -28.23 -0.61
C GLY A 177 8.89 -29.23 -1.49
N LEU A 178 7.58 -29.24 -1.32
CA LEU A 178 6.66 -30.25 -1.87
C LEU A 178 6.69 -30.29 -3.40
N PHE A 179 6.53 -29.13 -4.03
CA PHE A 179 6.34 -29.01 -5.46
C PHE A 179 7.64 -29.34 -6.22
N ASN A 180 8.78 -28.79 -5.81
CA ASN A 180 10.08 -29.14 -6.40
C ASN A 180 10.45 -30.61 -6.24
N GLN A 181 10.00 -31.30 -5.18
CA GLN A 181 10.23 -32.72 -5.00
C GLN A 181 9.53 -33.57 -6.07
N PHE A 182 8.31 -33.21 -6.45
CA PHE A 182 7.54 -33.95 -7.46
C PHE A 182 7.71 -33.41 -8.88
N PHE A 183 8.11 -32.14 -9.03
CA PHE A 183 8.26 -31.44 -10.31
C PHE A 183 9.57 -30.62 -10.39
N PRO A 184 10.75 -31.26 -10.31
CA PRO A 184 12.04 -30.55 -10.21
C PRO A 184 12.44 -29.75 -11.46
N THR A 185 11.81 -30.02 -12.61
CA THR A 185 12.04 -29.30 -13.88
C THR A 185 11.00 -28.21 -14.16
N TYR A 186 10.16 -27.86 -13.17
CA TYR A 186 9.11 -26.87 -13.35
C TYR A 186 9.68 -25.46 -13.42
N ASN A 187 9.47 -24.79 -14.55
CA ASN A 187 9.82 -23.38 -14.74
C ASN A 187 8.66 -22.51 -14.24
N GLN A 188 8.94 -21.49 -13.43
CA GLN A 188 7.98 -20.63 -12.71
C GLN A 188 7.06 -19.75 -13.59
N GLN A 189 6.95 -20.01 -14.89
CA GLN A 189 6.17 -19.23 -15.86
C GLN A 189 4.86 -19.88 -16.29
N LEU A 190 4.48 -21.02 -15.70
CA LEU A 190 3.22 -21.65 -16.06
C LEU A 190 2.03 -20.84 -15.49
N PRO A 191 0.97 -20.65 -16.29
CA PRO A 191 -0.23 -19.96 -15.85
C PRO A 191 -0.84 -20.69 -14.64
N LEU A 192 -1.42 -19.93 -13.73
CA LEU A 192 -2.27 -20.42 -12.67
C LEU A 192 -3.35 -21.34 -13.26
N PRO A 193 -3.70 -22.44 -12.58
CA PRO A 193 -4.66 -23.42 -13.08
C PRO A 193 -6.09 -22.86 -13.13
N ALA A 194 -6.35 -21.70 -12.54
CA ALA A 194 -7.63 -21.04 -12.49
C ALA A 194 -7.47 -19.51 -12.55
N GLU A 195 -8.52 -18.84 -13.01
CA GLU A 195 -8.63 -17.39 -13.08
C GLU A 195 -9.99 -16.92 -12.54
N ILE A 196 -10.03 -15.70 -12.02
CA ILE A 196 -11.26 -15.05 -11.57
C ILE A 196 -11.65 -14.03 -12.64
N GLU A 197 -12.63 -14.38 -13.47
CA GLU A 197 -13.16 -13.52 -14.54
C GLU A 197 -13.96 -12.34 -13.97
N SER A 198 -14.70 -12.60 -12.89
CA SER A 198 -15.53 -11.61 -12.22
C SER A 198 -15.71 -11.95 -10.75
N GLY A 199 -15.45 -10.96 -9.89
CA GLY A 199 -15.68 -11.08 -8.47
C GLY A 199 -15.93 -9.75 -7.77
N THR A 200 -16.47 -9.82 -6.57
CA THR A 200 -16.58 -8.71 -5.63
C THR A 200 -16.00 -9.13 -4.29
N VAL A 201 -15.22 -8.26 -3.67
CA VAL A 201 -14.65 -8.44 -2.34
C VAL A 201 -15.26 -7.40 -1.40
N ALA A 202 -15.60 -7.82 -0.18
CA ALA A 202 -16.00 -6.93 0.91
C ALA A 202 -15.24 -7.29 2.19
N VAL A 203 -14.48 -6.35 2.74
CA VAL A 203 -13.68 -6.53 3.96
C VAL A 203 -14.12 -5.48 4.98
N LYS A 204 -14.52 -5.90 6.18
CA LYS A 204 -14.91 -4.94 7.22
C LYS A 204 -13.72 -4.13 7.71
N GLU A 205 -12.58 -4.77 7.91
CA GLU A 205 -11.33 -4.13 8.34
C GLU A 205 -10.14 -4.67 7.53
N LEU A 206 -9.59 -3.82 6.68
CA LEU A 206 -8.35 -4.06 5.92
C LEU A 206 -7.21 -3.31 6.61
N ILE A 207 -6.16 -4.04 6.99
CA ILE A 207 -4.98 -3.48 7.65
C ILE A 207 -3.78 -3.61 6.72
N ILE A 208 -3.23 -2.46 6.31
CA ILE A 208 -2.02 -2.32 5.50
C ILE A 208 -1.00 -1.58 6.37
N ASP A 209 -0.04 -2.31 6.94
CA ASP A 209 0.87 -1.80 7.96
C ASP A 209 0.12 -1.09 9.10
N ASN A 210 0.30 0.22 9.26
CA ASN A 210 -0.38 1.03 10.27
C ASN A 210 -1.69 1.67 9.76
N LEU A 211 -2.08 1.40 8.52
CA LEU A 211 -3.30 1.93 7.89
C LEU A 211 -4.46 0.97 8.07
N ILE A 212 -5.51 1.47 8.71
CA ILE A 212 -6.77 0.75 8.86
C ILE A 212 -7.76 1.35 7.88
N VAL A 213 -8.27 0.53 6.97
CA VAL A 213 -9.33 0.85 6.04
C VAL A 213 -10.56 0.03 6.40
N THR A 214 -11.64 0.69 6.79
CA THR A 214 -12.90 0.05 7.15
C THR A 214 -13.87 0.03 5.97
N ASN A 215 -14.78 -0.94 5.95
CA ASN A 215 -15.82 -1.08 4.93
C ASN A 215 -15.25 -1.12 3.50
N PHE A 216 -14.10 -1.79 3.33
CA PHE A 216 -13.44 -1.92 2.04
C PHE A 216 -14.26 -2.80 1.09
N THR A 217 -14.51 -2.31 -0.12
CA THR A 217 -15.16 -3.06 -1.19
C THR A 217 -14.41 -2.87 -2.49
N SER A 218 -14.46 -3.85 -3.39
CA SER A 218 -13.84 -3.76 -4.72
C SER A 218 -14.44 -4.80 -5.67
N ASN A 219 -14.45 -4.51 -6.96
CA ASN A 219 -14.50 -5.55 -7.98
C ASN A 219 -13.12 -6.23 -8.05
N LEU A 220 -13.08 -7.53 -8.29
CA LEU A 220 -11.87 -8.35 -8.32
C LEU A 220 -11.80 -9.11 -9.65
N ARG A 221 -10.64 -9.03 -10.31
CA ARG A 221 -10.23 -9.98 -11.34
C ARG A 221 -8.85 -10.54 -11.03
N MET A 222 -8.62 -11.78 -11.44
CA MET A 222 -7.31 -12.42 -11.37
C MET A 222 -7.12 -13.23 -12.64
N TYR A 223 -6.12 -12.90 -13.43
CA TYR A 223 -5.82 -13.62 -14.66
C TYR A 223 -4.87 -14.78 -14.38
N ALA A 224 -4.82 -15.74 -15.31
CA ALA A 224 -3.97 -16.90 -15.16
C ALA A 224 -2.45 -16.59 -15.10
N ASN A 225 -1.98 -15.42 -15.54
CA ASN A 225 -0.60 -14.97 -15.31
C ASN A 225 -0.37 -14.36 -13.91
N ALA A 226 -1.30 -14.57 -12.97
CA ALA A 226 -1.31 -13.99 -11.63
C ALA A 226 -1.43 -12.46 -11.60
N PHE A 227 -1.77 -11.81 -12.71
CA PHE A 227 -2.14 -10.39 -12.69
C PHE A 227 -3.46 -10.22 -11.94
N ILE A 228 -3.48 -9.38 -10.92
CA ILE A 228 -4.64 -9.14 -10.05
C ILE A 228 -5.07 -7.69 -10.20
N GLU A 229 -6.37 -7.47 -10.38
CA GLU A 229 -6.99 -6.16 -10.50
C GLU A 229 -8.07 -5.99 -9.43
N LEU A 230 -8.01 -4.84 -8.75
CA LEU A 230 -9.03 -4.31 -7.87
C LEU A 230 -9.59 -3.05 -8.53
N GLU A 231 -10.78 -3.16 -9.10
CA GLU A 231 -11.47 -2.07 -9.80
C GLU A 231 -12.54 -1.44 -8.90
N ASP A 232 -12.70 -0.12 -9.00
CA ASP A 232 -13.70 0.68 -8.27
C ASP A 232 -13.69 0.40 -6.77
N PHE A 233 -12.50 0.24 -6.18
CA PHE A 233 -12.41 0.00 -4.75
C PHE A 233 -12.89 1.24 -3.98
N ALA A 234 -13.48 1.02 -2.81
CA ALA A 234 -13.91 2.06 -1.90
C ALA A 234 -13.73 1.61 -0.46
N GLY A 235 -13.30 2.51 0.42
CA GLY A 235 -13.18 2.28 1.85
C GLY A 235 -13.09 3.57 2.65
N GLU A 236 -13.16 3.43 3.96
CA GLU A 236 -13.09 4.54 4.91
C GLU A 236 -11.81 4.44 5.72
N SER A 237 -11.06 5.53 5.84
CA SER A 237 -9.84 5.55 6.63
C SER A 237 -9.54 6.97 7.11
N ALA A 238 -8.87 7.10 8.26
CA ALA A 238 -8.50 8.39 8.84
C ALA A 238 -9.66 9.41 8.90
N GLY A 239 -10.89 8.96 9.14
CA GLY A 239 -12.08 9.82 9.20
C GLY A 239 -12.65 10.29 7.85
N GLY A 240 -12.04 9.89 6.73
CA GLY A 240 -12.50 10.19 5.38
C GLY A 240 -12.66 8.94 4.52
N LYS A 241 -12.65 9.11 3.20
CA LYS A 241 -12.83 8.04 2.21
C LYS A 241 -11.64 7.95 1.27
N VAL A 242 -11.37 6.73 0.82
CA VAL A 242 -10.43 6.43 -0.24
C VAL A 242 -11.13 5.57 -1.29
N THR A 243 -10.97 5.92 -2.55
CA THR A 243 -11.52 5.16 -3.69
C THR A 243 -10.49 5.03 -4.80
N GLY A 244 -10.69 4.11 -5.73
CA GLY A 244 -9.88 4.06 -6.95
C GLY A 244 -9.66 2.67 -7.51
N ASN A 245 -8.49 2.47 -8.12
CA ASN A 245 -8.12 1.22 -8.76
C ASN A 245 -6.71 0.79 -8.36
N TYR A 246 -6.47 -0.51 -8.27
CA TYR A 246 -5.16 -1.07 -7.97
C TYR A 246 -4.94 -2.32 -8.80
N ALA A 247 -3.74 -2.50 -9.33
CA ALA A 247 -3.35 -3.76 -9.94
C ALA A 247 -1.92 -4.14 -9.59
N ILE A 248 -1.67 -5.45 -9.51
CA ILE A 248 -0.35 -6.02 -9.22
C ILE A 248 -0.08 -7.20 -10.14
N HIS A 249 1.16 -7.28 -10.62
CA HIS A 249 1.68 -8.37 -11.41
C HIS A 249 2.90 -9.00 -10.71
N PRO A 250 2.70 -9.96 -9.80
CA PRO A 250 3.78 -10.55 -9.01
C PRO A 250 4.90 -11.15 -9.87
N GLN A 251 4.54 -11.73 -11.03
CA GLN A 251 5.49 -12.34 -11.96
C GLN A 251 6.33 -11.33 -12.76
N GLN A 252 5.98 -10.04 -12.74
CA GLN A 252 6.74 -8.97 -13.39
C GLN A 252 7.43 -8.09 -12.34
N ASN A 253 8.28 -8.71 -11.51
CA ASN A 253 9.01 -8.02 -10.45
C ASN A 253 8.07 -7.21 -9.52
N ASN A 254 6.90 -7.78 -9.20
CA ASN A 254 5.82 -7.12 -8.47
C ASN A 254 5.45 -5.74 -9.05
N PHE A 255 5.36 -5.62 -10.37
CA PHE A 255 4.88 -4.39 -10.99
C PHE A 255 3.49 -4.05 -10.47
N MET A 256 3.33 -2.84 -9.94
CA MET A 256 2.10 -2.33 -9.36
C MET A 256 1.69 -1.04 -10.04
N THR A 257 0.37 -0.84 -10.14
CA THR A 257 -0.22 0.44 -10.49
C THR A 257 -1.36 0.75 -9.53
N ALA A 258 -1.49 2.03 -9.17
CA ALA A 258 -2.61 2.49 -8.36
C ALA A 258 -3.07 3.86 -8.85
N HIS A 259 -4.40 4.02 -8.84
CA HIS A 259 -5.08 5.30 -8.90
C HIS A 259 -5.89 5.43 -7.61
N LEU A 260 -5.63 6.47 -6.82
CA LEU A 260 -6.28 6.70 -5.54
C LEU A 260 -6.92 8.08 -5.56
N VAL A 261 -8.17 8.18 -5.12
CA VAL A 261 -8.87 9.43 -4.82
C VAL A 261 -9.17 9.46 -3.33
N ILE A 262 -8.65 10.49 -2.68
CA ILE A 262 -8.76 10.74 -1.25
C ILE A 262 -9.77 11.86 -1.05
N ASP A 263 -10.73 11.66 -0.15
CA ASP A 263 -11.70 12.67 0.24
C ASP A 263 -11.82 12.76 1.76
N ASP A 264 -11.58 13.96 2.29
CA ASP A 264 -11.79 14.35 3.68
C ASP A 264 -11.03 13.52 4.73
N MET A 265 -9.91 12.90 4.34
CA MET A 265 -9.07 12.15 5.28
C MET A 265 -8.29 13.11 6.18
N LYS A 266 -8.11 12.79 7.46
CA LYS A 266 -7.32 13.65 8.35
C LYS A 266 -5.84 13.54 8.00
N ALA A 267 -5.25 14.66 7.56
CA ALA A 267 -3.86 14.72 7.10
C ALA A 267 -2.87 14.16 8.12
N ASN A 268 -3.01 14.51 9.40
CA ASN A 268 -2.12 14.02 10.47
C ASN A 268 -2.16 12.50 10.61
N ALA A 269 -3.35 11.90 10.48
CA ALA A 269 -3.48 10.45 10.57
C ALA A 269 -2.83 9.77 9.36
N VAL A 270 -3.05 10.30 8.14
CA VAL A 270 -2.39 9.80 6.92
C VAL A 270 -0.87 9.88 7.02
N MET A 271 -0.33 11.04 7.41
CA MET A 271 1.11 11.27 7.57
C MET A 271 1.73 10.39 8.66
N SER A 272 1.05 10.24 9.80
CA SER A 272 1.49 9.40 10.90
C SER A 272 1.57 7.94 10.50
N THR A 273 0.58 7.48 9.74
CA THR A 273 0.43 6.07 9.37
C THR A 273 1.35 5.68 8.23
N LEU A 274 1.43 6.49 7.17
CA LEU A 274 2.15 6.13 5.94
C LEU A 274 3.61 6.60 5.95
N LEU A 275 3.90 7.75 6.57
CA LEU A 275 5.22 8.38 6.53
C LEU A 275 5.90 8.42 7.90
N ASN A 276 5.25 7.93 8.95
CA ASN A 276 5.72 8.01 10.34
C ASN A 276 6.02 9.46 10.79
N VAL A 277 5.29 10.42 10.21
CA VAL A 277 5.39 11.85 10.54
C VAL A 277 4.18 12.24 11.39
N THR A 278 4.40 12.53 12.67
CA THR A 278 3.31 12.81 13.62
C THR A 278 3.32 14.26 14.06
N ASN A 279 2.12 14.85 14.16
CA ASN A 279 1.88 16.19 14.67
C ASN A 279 2.57 17.34 13.89
N GLU A 280 2.95 17.10 12.65
CA GLU A 280 3.56 18.12 11.78
C GLU A 280 2.54 18.81 10.88
N LEU A 281 1.46 18.12 10.52
CA LEU A 281 0.48 18.60 9.54
C LEU A 281 -0.92 18.09 9.90
N PHE A 282 -1.86 19.01 10.10
CA PHE A 282 -3.27 18.73 10.36
C PHE A 282 -4.13 19.39 9.29
N GLY A 283 -5.39 19.00 9.23
CA GLY A 283 -6.38 19.49 8.26
C GLY A 283 -7.03 18.34 7.51
N ASP A 284 -7.89 18.70 6.57
CA ASP A 284 -8.69 17.75 5.80
C ASP A 284 -8.09 17.59 4.41
N LEU A 285 -7.49 16.42 4.20
CA LEU A 285 -6.80 16.03 2.99
C LEU A 285 -7.79 15.54 1.93
N ARG A 286 -7.69 16.12 0.75
CA ARG A 286 -8.29 15.67 -0.50
C ARG A 286 -7.21 15.56 -1.56
N GLY A 287 -7.40 14.69 -2.53
CA GLY A 287 -6.47 14.63 -3.65
C GLY A 287 -6.59 13.39 -4.50
N THR A 288 -5.73 13.35 -5.51
CA THR A 288 -5.58 12.21 -6.41
C THR A 288 -4.12 11.79 -6.44
N ILE A 289 -3.87 10.49 -6.39
CA ILE A 289 -2.54 9.91 -6.47
C ILE A 289 -2.57 8.81 -7.52
N ASP A 290 -1.75 8.97 -8.55
CA ASP A 290 -1.48 7.98 -9.58
C ASP A 290 -0.03 7.54 -9.47
N PHE A 291 0.22 6.24 -9.35
CA PHE A 291 1.60 5.75 -9.38
C PHE A 291 1.73 4.37 -10.02
N THR A 292 2.97 4.10 -10.41
CA THR A 292 3.48 2.80 -10.79
C THR A 292 4.78 2.54 -10.03
N THR A 293 5.07 1.28 -9.71
CA THR A 293 6.33 0.86 -9.08
C THR A 293 6.59 -0.61 -9.35
N GLN A 294 7.82 -1.06 -9.13
CA GLN A 294 8.24 -2.46 -9.24
C GLN A 294 9.45 -2.71 -8.34
N GLY A 295 9.56 -3.92 -7.79
CA GLY A 295 10.64 -4.28 -6.88
C GLY A 295 10.28 -5.43 -5.95
N THR A 296 11.30 -6.02 -5.35
CA THR A 296 11.18 -7.09 -4.36
C THR A 296 11.47 -6.64 -2.94
N SER A 297 12.10 -5.46 -2.79
CA SER A 297 12.36 -4.81 -1.51
C SER A 297 11.68 -3.45 -1.41
N HIS A 298 11.49 -2.96 -0.18
CA HIS A 298 10.93 -1.63 0.07
C HIS A 298 11.74 -0.51 -0.63
N ASP A 299 13.07 -0.56 -0.54
CA ASP A 299 13.94 0.42 -1.18
C ASP A 299 13.85 0.39 -2.70
N GLU A 300 13.76 -0.81 -3.31
CA GLU A 300 13.54 -0.94 -4.76
C GLU A 300 12.18 -0.34 -5.16
N LEU A 301 11.13 -0.64 -4.40
CA LEU A 301 9.80 -0.09 -4.65
C LEU A 301 9.80 1.44 -4.56
N MET A 302 10.46 2.03 -3.55
CA MET A 302 10.54 3.48 -3.39
C MET A 302 11.37 4.17 -4.47
N ASN A 303 12.45 3.52 -4.95
CA ASN A 303 13.30 4.05 -6.01
C ASN A 303 12.72 3.89 -7.42
N HIS A 304 11.71 3.04 -7.62
CA HIS A 304 11.06 2.86 -8.92
C HIS A 304 9.66 3.47 -9.00
N VAL A 305 9.26 4.27 -8.00
CA VAL A 305 7.98 4.99 -8.07
C VAL A 305 8.02 6.00 -9.22
N ASN A 306 7.04 5.90 -10.11
CA ASN A 306 6.77 6.85 -11.18
C ASN A 306 5.29 7.24 -11.12
N GLY A 307 4.97 8.53 -11.18
CA GLY A 307 3.59 8.95 -10.97
C GLY A 307 3.34 10.45 -10.86
N TYR A 308 2.13 10.75 -10.38
CA TYR A 308 1.58 12.08 -10.20
C TYR A 308 0.74 12.09 -8.92
N ALA A 309 0.86 13.14 -8.12
CA ALA A 309 -0.05 13.39 -7.01
C ALA A 309 -0.48 14.85 -7.00
N GLU A 310 -1.76 15.08 -6.77
CA GLU A 310 -2.34 16.40 -6.52
C GLU A 310 -3.03 16.35 -5.18
N LEU A 311 -2.55 17.16 -4.25
CA LEU A 311 -3.01 17.14 -2.86
C LEU A 311 -3.48 18.52 -2.47
N HIS A 312 -4.57 18.57 -1.69
CA HIS A 312 -5.13 19.76 -1.10
C HIS A 312 -5.52 19.48 0.35
N ILE A 313 -5.13 20.35 1.27
CA ILE A 313 -5.46 20.27 2.69
C ILE A 313 -6.21 21.54 3.06
N ALA A 314 -7.47 21.38 3.42
CA ALA A 314 -8.29 22.45 3.96
C ALA A 314 -8.05 22.59 5.48
N GLU A 315 -8.19 23.82 6.00
CA GLU A 315 -7.99 24.14 7.42
C GLU A 315 -6.66 23.60 7.96
N GLY A 316 -5.62 23.69 7.10
CA GLY A 316 -4.31 23.13 7.32
C GLY A 316 -3.63 23.81 8.51
N ARG A 317 -3.16 23.03 9.49
CA ARG A 317 -2.39 23.56 10.62
C ARG A 317 -1.02 22.90 10.65
N LEU A 318 0.01 23.73 10.80
CA LEU A 318 1.40 23.32 10.90
C LEU A 318 1.89 23.67 12.32
N PRO A 319 1.78 22.79 13.32
CA PRO A 319 2.19 23.13 14.69
C PRO A 319 3.69 23.45 14.80
N SER A 320 4.48 22.91 13.87
CA SER A 320 5.88 23.25 13.68
C SER A 320 6.12 24.58 12.96
N VAL A 321 5.14 25.50 12.91
CA VAL A 321 5.44 26.93 12.64
C VAL A 321 6.42 27.49 13.69
N ASN A 322 6.53 26.85 14.86
CA ASN A 322 7.65 27.09 15.79
C ASN A 322 9.03 26.75 15.21
N ASN A 323 9.12 25.81 14.26
CA ASN A 323 10.33 25.56 13.47
C ASN A 323 10.49 26.62 12.38
N VAL A 324 9.46 27.02 11.61
CA VAL A 324 9.57 28.18 10.67
C VAL A 324 10.05 29.45 11.40
N ARG A 325 9.58 29.68 12.63
CA ARG A 325 10.09 30.70 13.55
C ARG A 325 11.58 30.53 13.84
N LYS A 326 12.01 29.32 14.25
CA LYS A 326 13.43 29.01 14.45
C LYS A 326 14.23 29.18 13.16
N LEU A 327 13.69 28.80 11.99
CA LEU A 327 14.32 28.91 10.69
C LEU A 327 14.51 30.39 10.34
N LEU A 328 13.48 31.23 10.46
CA LEU A 328 13.56 32.68 10.24
C LEU A 328 14.53 33.36 11.22
N VAL A 329 14.52 32.98 12.50
CA VAL A 329 15.47 33.50 13.51
C VAL A 329 16.90 33.06 13.20
N THR A 330 17.12 31.80 12.86
CA THR A 330 18.43 31.24 12.53
C THR A 330 18.97 31.82 11.22
N ALA A 331 18.11 31.94 10.22
CA ALA A 331 18.44 32.47 8.91
C ALA A 331 18.77 33.97 8.96
N ASN A 332 18.05 34.76 9.75
CA ASN A 332 18.40 36.15 10.02
C ASN A 332 19.71 36.28 10.82
N THR A 333 20.06 35.28 11.65
CA THR A 333 21.34 35.21 12.35
C THR A 333 22.50 34.90 11.37
N ILE A 334 22.25 34.05 10.36
CA ILE A 334 23.23 33.63 9.35
C ILE A 334 23.45 34.70 8.25
N ALA A 335 22.39 35.39 7.81
CA ALA A 335 22.43 36.36 6.71
C ALA A 335 23.17 37.68 7.02
N GLY A 336 23.69 37.85 8.24
CA GLY A 336 24.50 39.01 8.62
C GLY A 336 24.40 39.31 10.10
N GLY A 337 25.22 38.63 10.90
CA GLY A 337 25.37 38.90 12.32
C GLY A 337 25.66 40.38 12.58
N LEU A 338 24.72 41.07 13.21
CA LEU A 338 24.98 42.35 13.85
C LEU A 338 24.72 42.17 15.34
N ALA A 339 25.82 42.31 16.08
CA ALA A 339 25.96 42.55 17.51
C ALA A 339 24.66 42.57 18.35
N ASN A 340 24.50 41.58 19.24
CA ASN A 340 23.70 41.66 20.48
C ASN A 340 22.36 42.43 20.39
N PHE A 341 21.61 42.26 19.29
CA PHE A 341 20.27 42.82 19.19
C PHE A 341 19.28 41.96 19.98
N ASN A 342 18.41 42.62 20.73
CA ASN A 342 17.45 42.01 21.64
C ASN A 342 16.48 41.09 20.87
N LEU A 343 16.74 39.77 20.94
CA LEU A 343 15.95 38.70 20.33
C LEU A 343 14.44 38.83 20.64
N ASN A 344 14.07 39.45 21.76
CA ASN A 344 12.68 39.71 22.17
C ASN A 344 11.88 40.53 21.16
N SER A 345 12.54 41.31 20.30
CA SER A 345 11.86 42.15 19.30
C SER A 345 11.50 41.41 18.01
N LEU A 346 12.29 40.40 17.62
CA LEU A 346 11.93 39.44 16.57
C LEU A 346 10.90 38.43 17.08
N PHE A 347 10.99 38.04 18.35
CA PHE A 347 10.00 37.16 18.96
C PHE A 347 8.58 37.75 18.94
N ASN A 348 8.43 39.08 19.17
CA ASN A 348 7.14 39.78 19.07
C ASN A 348 6.57 39.87 17.63
N PHE A 349 7.38 39.67 16.60
CA PHE A 349 6.95 39.68 15.19
C PHE A 349 6.41 38.33 14.73
N VAL A 350 6.97 37.24 15.28
CA VAL A 350 6.57 35.85 14.98
C VAL A 350 5.57 35.30 16.01
N ASP A 351 5.36 36.01 17.13
CA ASP A 351 4.43 35.64 18.20
C ASP A 351 2.96 35.40 17.78
N PRO A 352 2.40 36.07 16.76
CA PRO A 352 1.04 35.79 16.28
C PRO A 352 0.87 34.41 15.62
N LEU A 353 1.97 33.75 15.23
CA LEU A 353 1.92 32.42 14.62
C LEU A 353 1.71 31.27 15.65
N ASN A 354 1.46 31.58 16.93
CA ASN A 354 1.62 30.63 18.04
C ASN A 354 0.41 29.75 18.41
N SER A 355 -0.78 29.86 17.82
CA SER A 355 -1.86 28.93 18.26
C SER A 355 -2.95 28.57 17.27
N ASP A 356 -3.31 29.43 16.31
CA ASP A 356 -4.49 29.21 15.47
C ASP A 356 -4.23 29.45 13.98
N TYR A 357 -2.96 29.33 13.55
CA TYR A 357 -2.60 29.46 12.13
C TYR A 357 -3.24 28.33 11.33
N THR A 358 -4.23 28.70 10.51
CA THR A 358 -4.84 27.84 9.51
C THR A 358 -4.43 28.32 8.12
N ALA A 359 -4.22 27.38 7.21
CA ALA A 359 -3.83 27.66 5.84
C ALA A 359 -4.44 26.63 4.89
N GLU A 360 -4.68 27.06 3.65
CA GLU A 360 -4.90 26.11 2.56
C GLU A 360 -3.54 25.65 2.04
N ILE A 361 -3.32 24.34 2.03
CA ILE A 361 -2.06 23.75 1.56
C ILE A 361 -2.37 22.94 0.32
N GLY A 362 -1.74 23.26 -0.80
CA GLY A 362 -1.98 22.58 -2.06
C GLY A 362 -0.70 22.40 -2.85
N GLY A 363 -0.67 21.41 -3.74
CA GLY A 363 0.45 21.25 -4.66
C GLY A 363 0.35 20.03 -5.56
N ILE A 364 1.11 20.08 -6.64
CA ILE A 364 1.27 19.00 -7.60
C ILE A 364 2.68 18.43 -7.47
N PHE A 365 2.74 17.11 -7.46
CA PHE A 365 3.96 16.34 -7.32
C PHE A 365 4.08 15.39 -8.50
N LYS A 366 5.14 15.54 -9.29
CA LYS A 366 5.51 14.59 -10.34
C LYS A 366 6.60 13.69 -9.79
N ILE A 367 6.49 12.38 -9.98
CA ILE A 367 7.43 11.42 -9.45
C ILE A 367 8.07 10.68 -10.62
N ALA A 368 9.39 10.67 -10.68
CA ALA A 368 10.15 9.90 -11.66
C ALA A 368 11.29 9.17 -10.93
N ASP A 369 11.32 7.85 -11.03
CA ASP A 369 12.33 6.98 -10.40
C ASP A 369 12.62 7.35 -8.93
N GLY A 370 11.54 7.48 -8.14
CA GLY A 370 11.62 7.79 -6.71
C GLY A 370 11.99 9.25 -6.39
N LEU A 371 12.18 10.11 -7.39
CA LEU A 371 12.41 11.54 -7.22
C LEU A 371 11.10 12.31 -7.41
N ILE A 372 10.63 12.93 -6.33
CA ILE A 372 9.51 13.87 -6.37
C ILE A 372 10.03 15.22 -6.88
N HIS A 373 9.34 15.78 -7.86
CA HIS A 373 9.50 17.13 -8.37
C HIS A 373 8.21 17.92 -8.17
N THR A 374 8.33 19.14 -7.66
CA THR A 374 7.20 20.07 -7.54
C THR A 374 7.63 21.51 -7.86
N ASN A 375 6.71 22.29 -8.41
CA ASN A 375 6.91 23.71 -8.69
C ASN A 375 5.77 24.59 -8.16
N ASP A 376 4.85 24.03 -7.37
CA ASP A 376 3.57 24.66 -7.09
C ASP A 376 2.99 24.29 -5.73
N VAL A 377 3.84 23.85 -4.78
CA VAL A 377 3.38 23.73 -3.41
C VAL A 377 3.15 25.12 -2.84
N THR A 378 1.89 25.41 -2.50
CA THR A 378 1.47 26.65 -1.85
C THR A 378 0.95 26.35 -0.45
N ILE A 379 1.28 27.22 0.49
CA ILE A 379 0.63 27.33 1.80
C ILE A 379 0.09 28.75 1.86
N ASN A 380 -1.22 28.91 1.75
CA ASN A 380 -1.87 30.22 1.76
C ASN A 380 -2.54 30.42 3.12
N GLY A 381 -1.99 31.32 3.93
CA GLY A 381 -2.45 31.55 5.29
C GLY A 381 -2.64 33.04 5.59
N ASP A 382 -3.43 33.33 6.63
CA ASP A 382 -3.78 34.72 6.99
C ASP A 382 -2.55 35.60 7.29
N ASP A 383 -1.50 35.01 7.85
CA ASP A 383 -0.29 35.73 8.28
C ASP A 383 0.93 35.49 7.38
N LEU A 384 0.95 34.39 6.65
CA LEU A 384 2.11 33.91 5.90
C LEU A 384 1.65 33.13 4.68
N ASP A 385 2.07 33.56 3.50
CA ASP A 385 2.03 32.73 2.30
C ASP A 385 3.41 32.11 2.08
N LEU A 386 3.45 30.82 1.75
CA LEU A 386 4.65 30.11 1.32
C LEU A 386 4.44 29.48 -0.05
N PHE A 387 5.50 29.49 -0.84
CA PHE A 387 5.60 28.81 -2.11
C PHE A 387 6.88 28.00 -2.16
N ALA A 388 6.78 26.69 -2.38
CA ALA A 388 7.90 25.77 -2.45
C ALA A 388 8.01 25.15 -3.84
N ARG A 389 9.25 25.06 -4.33
CA ARG A 389 9.61 24.34 -5.55
C ARG A 389 10.92 23.60 -5.37
N GLY A 390 11.11 22.52 -6.11
CA GLY A 390 12.34 21.76 -6.12
C GLY A 390 12.10 20.26 -6.13
N ASN A 391 13.02 19.51 -5.53
CA ASN A 391 13.01 18.05 -5.58
C ASN A 391 13.21 17.42 -4.20
N THR A 392 12.58 16.27 -3.99
CA THR A 392 12.76 15.43 -2.79
C THR A 392 12.83 13.96 -3.19
N ARG A 393 13.71 13.18 -2.56
CA ARG A 393 13.81 11.74 -2.81
C ARG A 393 12.93 10.95 -1.86
N LEU A 394 12.16 9.99 -2.35
CA LEU A 394 11.24 9.18 -1.54
C LEU A 394 11.96 8.28 -0.53
N VAL A 395 13.06 7.64 -0.93
CA VAL A 395 13.75 6.63 -0.11
C VAL A 395 14.39 7.20 1.17
N ASP A 396 14.89 8.43 1.15
CA ASP A 396 15.64 9.02 2.28
C ASP A 396 15.19 10.43 2.68
N GLY A 397 14.17 10.98 2.01
CA GLY A 397 13.64 12.31 2.31
C GLY A 397 14.62 13.46 2.04
N TYR A 398 15.70 13.24 1.30
CA TYR A 398 16.64 14.31 0.95
C TYR A 398 15.95 15.34 0.07
N ALA A 399 15.97 16.61 0.50
CA ALA A 399 15.35 17.73 -0.21
C ALA A 399 16.40 18.68 -0.80
N ASP A 400 16.13 19.18 -2.01
CA ASP A 400 16.72 20.39 -2.61
C ASP A 400 15.56 21.29 -3.04
N LEU A 401 15.14 22.19 -2.15
CA LEU A 401 13.96 23.03 -2.29
C LEU A 401 14.32 24.50 -2.21
N THR A 402 13.65 25.34 -3.00
CA THR A 402 13.61 26.79 -2.83
C THR A 402 12.25 27.17 -2.28
N LEU A 403 12.26 27.89 -1.15
CA LEU A 403 11.08 28.39 -0.47
C LEU A 403 11.01 29.91 -0.60
N ASN A 404 9.89 30.41 -1.10
CA ASN A 404 9.56 31.83 -1.11
C ASN A 404 8.45 32.06 -0.09
N GLY A 405 8.59 33.06 0.77
CA GLY A 405 7.57 33.41 1.73
C GLY A 405 7.20 34.87 1.67
N LYS A 406 5.94 35.18 2.00
CA LYS A 406 5.42 36.54 2.10
C LYS A 406 4.60 36.69 3.37
N LEU A 407 4.98 37.65 4.21
CA LEU A 407 4.27 37.96 5.45
C LEU A 407 3.17 38.98 5.18
N ASN A 408 1.92 38.65 5.48
CA ASN A 408 0.72 39.38 5.06
C ASN A 408 0.31 40.54 5.98
N ARG A 409 1.03 40.79 7.08
CA ARG A 409 0.77 41.92 8.00
C ARG A 409 1.56 43.18 7.65
N ASP A 410 0.93 44.34 7.84
CA ASP A 410 1.59 45.65 7.73
C ASP A 410 2.65 45.81 8.83
N VAL A 411 3.91 45.73 8.42
CA VAL A 411 5.08 45.77 9.31
C VAL A 411 5.42 47.21 9.77
N GLU A 412 4.61 48.21 9.37
CA GLU A 412 4.88 49.65 9.54
C GLU A 412 5.04 50.09 11.01
N GLY A 413 4.33 49.46 11.95
CA GLY A 413 4.32 49.88 13.36
C GLY A 413 5.48 49.35 14.22
N THR A 414 5.79 48.06 14.07
CA THR A 414 6.67 47.34 15.00
C THR A 414 8.15 47.58 14.69
N PHE A 415 8.54 47.53 13.41
CA PHE A 415 9.92 47.80 13.00
C PHE A 415 10.27 49.30 13.01
N GLY A 416 9.29 50.18 12.77
CA GLY A 416 9.48 51.63 12.83
C GLY A 416 9.84 52.17 14.21
N GLN A 417 9.39 51.51 15.28
CA GLN A 417 9.76 51.86 16.67
C GLN A 417 11.10 51.23 17.08
N LEU A 418 11.38 50.01 16.63
CA LEU A 418 12.64 49.29 16.90
C LEU A 418 13.84 49.95 16.22
N GLY A 419 13.69 50.39 14.96
CA GLY A 419 14.69 51.17 14.23
C GLY A 419 15.02 52.49 14.91
N LYS A 420 14.01 53.17 15.48
CA LYS A 420 14.22 54.44 16.20
C LYS A 420 14.97 54.24 17.53
N LEU A 421 14.70 53.14 18.24
CA LEU A 421 15.36 52.79 19.51
C LEU A 421 16.82 52.34 19.34
N SER A 422 17.13 51.61 18.26
CA SER A 422 18.47 51.09 17.97
C SER A 422 19.37 52.15 17.33
N ILE A 423 18.86 52.91 16.36
CA ILE A 423 19.61 53.98 15.66
C ILE A 423 19.90 55.13 16.63
N GLY A 424 18.99 55.45 17.57
CA GLY A 424 19.22 56.48 18.57
C GLY A 424 20.40 56.21 19.52
N ARG A 425 20.68 54.94 19.86
CA ARG A 425 21.84 54.56 20.68
C ARG A 425 23.13 54.50 19.87
N VAL A 426 23.08 54.01 18.62
CA VAL A 426 24.27 53.93 17.74
C VAL A 426 24.73 55.32 17.29
N LEU A 427 23.80 56.24 17.01
CA LEU A 427 24.13 57.62 16.64
C LEU A 427 24.56 58.50 17.82
N GLY A 428 24.24 58.11 19.06
CA GLY A 428 24.61 58.85 20.28
C GLY A 428 26.05 58.62 20.77
N VAL A 429 26.74 57.59 20.26
CA VAL A 429 28.07 57.17 20.76
C VAL A 429 29.21 57.61 19.85
N VAL A 430 28.95 58.03 18.61
CA VAL A 430 30.00 58.39 17.64
C VAL A 430 29.63 59.67 16.87
N PRO A 431 30.34 60.80 17.09
CA PRO A 431 30.20 61.99 16.26
C PRO A 431 30.58 61.67 14.81
N GLY A 432 29.62 61.73 13.87
CA GLY A 432 29.85 61.46 12.43
C GLY A 432 29.28 60.15 11.88
N ALA A 433 28.53 59.37 12.68
CA ALA A 433 28.04 58.03 12.32
C ALA A 433 27.04 57.93 11.13
N ARG A 434 26.58 59.05 10.54
CA ARG A 434 25.67 59.00 9.38
C ARG A 434 26.29 58.36 8.12
N LYS A 435 27.63 58.28 8.02
CA LYS A 435 28.34 57.65 6.90
C LYS A 435 28.60 56.15 7.06
N LEU A 436 28.36 55.54 8.22
CA LEU A 436 28.70 54.12 8.48
C LEU A 436 27.60 53.12 8.06
N ILE A 437 26.34 53.56 7.95
CA ILE A 437 25.20 52.69 7.59
C ILE A 437 25.22 52.33 6.09
N SER A 438 25.87 53.15 5.25
CA SER A 438 25.99 52.92 3.79
C SER A 438 27.11 51.96 3.39
N ILE A 439 27.90 51.43 4.34
CA ILE A 439 29.12 50.65 4.05
C ILE A 439 28.94 49.15 4.35
N ILE A 440 27.79 48.74 4.90
CA ILE A 440 27.51 47.33 5.22
C ILE A 440 26.52 46.78 4.17
N PRO A 441 26.97 45.89 3.25
CA PRO A 441 26.07 45.22 2.32
C PRO A 441 25.02 44.44 3.11
N GLY A 442 23.72 44.63 2.83
CA GLY A 442 22.64 43.86 3.46
C GLY A 442 21.75 44.64 4.45
N ILE A 443 22.29 45.61 5.20
CA ILE A 443 21.52 46.34 6.25
C ILE A 443 20.39 47.20 5.67
N GLY A 444 20.63 47.82 4.51
CA GLY A 444 19.64 48.63 3.80
C GLY A 444 18.48 47.83 3.20
N TYR A 445 18.34 46.53 3.50
CA TYR A 445 17.26 45.67 3.03
C TYR A 445 16.40 45.09 4.15
N VAL A 446 16.77 45.32 5.41
CA VAL A 446 16.00 44.88 6.57
C VAL A 446 14.92 45.95 6.87
N PRO A 447 13.62 45.60 6.86
CA PRO A 447 12.57 46.50 7.31
C PRO A 447 12.91 47.06 8.70
N GLY A 448 12.78 48.37 8.91
CA GLY A 448 13.14 49.03 10.18
C GLY A 448 14.61 49.42 10.39
N PHE A 449 15.56 48.98 9.55
CA PHE A 449 16.99 49.35 9.66
C PHE A 449 17.56 50.07 8.43
N GLY A 450 16.68 50.64 7.60
CA GLY A 450 17.05 51.41 6.39
C GLY A 450 16.53 50.82 5.08
N GLY A 451 15.82 49.69 5.12
CA GLY A 451 15.06 49.15 3.99
C GLY A 451 13.84 49.99 3.57
N PRO A 452 13.39 49.88 2.31
CA PRO A 452 12.23 50.60 1.82
C PRO A 452 10.99 50.26 2.65
N LYS A 453 10.08 51.24 2.80
CA LYS A 453 8.74 50.99 3.33
C LYS A 453 8.01 50.09 2.34
N LEU A 454 7.91 48.80 2.64
CA LEU A 454 7.13 47.87 1.82
C LEU A 454 5.67 47.98 2.26
N LYS A 455 4.86 48.65 1.44
CA LYS A 455 3.39 48.56 1.52
C LYS A 455 3.00 47.20 0.95
N GLY A 456 2.32 46.35 1.72
CA GLY A 456 1.80 45.06 1.24
C GLY A 456 2.57 43.80 1.67
N GLY A 457 3.34 43.87 2.76
CA GLY A 457 4.02 42.71 3.36
C GLY A 457 5.52 42.65 3.10
N VAL A 458 6.21 41.73 3.78
CA VAL A 458 7.67 41.48 3.64
C VAL A 458 7.89 40.10 3.04
N ALA A 459 8.68 40.01 1.97
CA ALA A 459 8.98 38.75 1.30
C ALA A 459 10.39 38.24 1.62
N PHE A 460 10.59 36.93 1.56
CA PHE A 460 11.89 36.27 1.73
C PHE A 460 12.03 35.05 0.80
N GLU A 461 13.27 34.65 0.56
CA GLU A 461 13.63 33.42 -0.15
C GLU A 461 14.67 32.65 0.67
N MET A 462 14.58 31.32 0.69
CA MET A 462 15.57 30.42 1.29
C MET A 462 15.70 29.10 0.53
N ASP A 463 16.90 28.52 0.58
CA ASP A 463 17.16 27.18 0.06
C ASP A 463 17.21 26.15 1.20
N VAL A 464 16.66 24.96 0.95
CA VAL A 464 16.73 23.80 1.83
C VAL A 464 17.47 22.70 1.10
N LYS A 465 18.66 22.32 1.57
CA LYS A 465 19.49 21.24 1.03
C LYS A 465 19.87 20.26 2.12
N GLY A 466 19.27 19.07 2.08
CA GLY A 466 19.50 18.02 3.07
C GLY A 466 18.20 17.43 3.61
N PRO A 467 18.27 16.62 4.69
CA PRO A 467 17.08 16.12 5.38
C PRO A 467 16.22 17.30 5.89
N VAL A 468 14.93 17.29 5.56
CA VAL A 468 14.00 18.41 5.84
C VAL A 468 13.84 18.69 7.33
N ASP A 469 14.08 17.69 8.18
CA ASP A 469 13.97 17.74 9.64
C ASP A 469 15.18 18.39 10.34
N LYS A 470 16.28 18.66 9.62
CA LYS A 470 17.53 19.19 10.21
C LYS A 470 17.69 20.69 9.99
N PRO A 471 17.87 21.50 11.06
CA PRO A 471 18.14 22.94 10.94
C PRO A 471 19.37 23.28 10.09
N THR A 472 20.35 22.37 10.01
CA THR A 472 21.57 22.51 9.19
C THR A 472 21.31 22.45 7.70
N SER A 473 20.13 22.01 7.27
CA SER A 473 19.75 21.91 5.85
C SER A 473 19.40 23.28 5.25
N LEU A 474 19.26 24.34 6.06
CA LEU A 474 19.00 25.69 5.56
C LEU A 474 20.23 26.36 4.98
N GLN A 475 20.06 26.96 3.80
CA GLN A 475 21.10 27.72 3.11
C GLN A 475 20.52 28.99 2.47
N ASN A 476 21.40 29.98 2.22
CA ASN A 476 21.14 31.12 1.32
C ASN A 476 19.89 31.98 1.61
N PHE A 477 19.51 32.19 2.86
CA PHE A 477 18.38 33.06 3.18
C PHE A 477 18.62 34.51 2.78
N ARG A 478 17.60 35.13 2.16
CA ARG A 478 17.60 36.55 1.78
C ARG A 478 16.21 37.16 1.85
N TRP A 479 16.13 38.43 2.24
CA TRP A 479 14.91 39.22 2.12
C TRP A 479 14.71 39.64 0.65
N ALA A 480 13.49 39.49 0.15
CA ALA A 480 13.09 39.84 -1.21
C ALA A 480 12.34 41.18 -1.24
N ARG A 481 12.37 41.87 -2.39
CA ARG A 481 11.75 43.18 -2.58
C ARG A 481 10.26 43.11 -2.84
#